data_AF-A0A453F296-F1
#
_entry.id   AF-A0A453F296-F1
#
_cell.length_a   1.000
_cell.length_b   1.000
_cell.length_c   1.000
_cell.angle_alpha   90.00
_cell.angle_beta   90.00
_cell.angle_gamma   90.00
#
_symmetry.space_group_name_H-M   'P 1'
#
loop_
_entity.id
_entity.type
_entity.pdbx_description
1 polymer ?
#
loop_
_entity_poly.entity_id
_entity_poly.type
_entity_poly.pdbx_seq_one_letter_code
_entity_poly.pdbx_strand_id
1 'polypeptide(L)'
;ESYTKTDSDFLDAETNIHREDGSTASTAIFVGNHLYVANVGDSRAVISKAGKAIALSDDHKPDRSDERERIENAGGVVTFSGTWRVGGVLAMSRAFGDRLLKPFVVAEPEIQEQEIDDELEYLILASDGLWDVVSNESTPLHL
;
A
#
# COMPACT_ATOMS: atom_id res chain seq x y z
N GLU A 1 -9.10 -2.75 11.99
CA GLU A 1 -10.46 -3.22 11.65
C GLU A 1 -11.09 -2.50 10.44
N SER A 2 -10.99 -1.17 10.32
CA SER A 2 -11.69 -0.42 9.26
C SER A 2 -11.41 -0.91 7.84
N TYR A 3 -10.15 -1.17 7.48
CA TYR A 3 -9.79 -1.64 6.14
C TYR A 3 -10.37 -3.02 5.83
N THR A 4 -10.15 -4.02 6.69
CA THR A 4 -10.69 -5.38 6.52
C THR A 4 -12.21 -5.38 6.41
N LYS A 5 -12.88 -4.54 7.22
CA LYS A 5 -14.34 -4.38 7.14
C LYS A 5 -14.77 -3.77 5.81
N THR A 6 -14.14 -2.68 5.38
CA THR A 6 -14.43 -2.05 4.08
C THR A 6 -14.21 -3.02 2.92
N ASP A 7 -13.17 -3.86 2.96
CA ASP A 7 -12.92 -4.90 1.95
C ASP A 7 -14.04 -5.95 1.92
N SER A 8 -14.45 -6.44 3.10
CA SER A 8 -15.60 -7.36 3.21
C SER A 8 -16.88 -6.73 2.67
N ASP A 9 -17.20 -5.51 3.11
CA ASP A 9 -18.41 -4.80 2.68
C ASP A 9 -18.41 -4.55 1.17
N PHE A 10 -17.25 -4.22 0.58
CA PHE A 10 -17.07 -4.07 -0.87
C PHE A 10 -17.28 -5.39 -1.62
N LEU A 11 -16.66 -6.47 -1.13
CA LEU A 11 -16.80 -7.80 -1.72
C LEU A 11 -18.24 -8.34 -1.59
N ASP A 12 -18.94 -8.04 -0.51
CA ASP A 12 -20.32 -8.51 -0.29
C ASP A 12 -21.36 -7.71 -1.09
N ALA A 13 -21.13 -6.40 -1.28
CA ALA A 13 -22.02 -5.55 -2.05
C ALA A 13 -22.00 -5.85 -3.56
N GLU A 14 -20.91 -6.43 -4.07
CA GLU A 14 -20.71 -6.65 -5.50
C GLU A 14 -21.46 -7.91 -5.99
N THR A 15 -22.64 -7.65 -6.58
CA THR A 15 -23.53 -8.68 -7.15
C THR A 15 -22.98 -9.34 -8.41
N ASN A 16 -22.05 -8.70 -9.13
CA ASN A 16 -21.41 -9.29 -10.30
C ASN A 16 -20.16 -10.06 -9.87
N ILE A 17 -20.26 -11.38 -9.82
CA ILE A 17 -19.14 -12.23 -9.42
C ILE A 17 -17.93 -12.19 -10.34
N HIS A 18 -18.07 -11.60 -11.53
CA HIS A 18 -17.00 -11.42 -12.51
C HIS A 18 -16.32 -10.07 -12.43
N ARG A 19 -16.70 -9.21 -11.47
CA ARG A 19 -15.99 -7.95 -11.25
C ARG A 19 -14.73 -8.22 -10.44
N GLU A 20 -13.59 -7.97 -11.07
CA GLU A 20 -12.25 -8.23 -10.54
C GLU A 20 -11.50 -6.93 -10.22
N ASP A 21 -12.23 -5.83 -10.04
CA ASP A 21 -11.62 -4.54 -9.72
C ASP A 21 -10.98 -4.59 -8.32
N GLY A 22 -9.86 -3.89 -8.20
CA GLY A 22 -9.13 -3.72 -6.94
C GLY A 22 -8.59 -2.31 -6.81
N SER A 23 -8.14 -1.98 -5.60
CA SER A 23 -7.55 -0.67 -5.35
C SER A 23 -6.52 -0.70 -4.22
N THR A 24 -5.49 0.13 -4.37
CA THR A 24 -4.59 0.50 -3.29
C THR A 24 -5.27 1.51 -2.36
N ALA A 25 -4.71 1.73 -1.17
CA ALA A 25 -5.04 2.90 -0.37
C ALA A 25 -3.86 3.30 0.50
N SER A 26 -3.47 4.58 0.39
CA SER A 26 -2.56 5.23 1.33
C SER A 26 -3.35 6.33 2.05
N THR A 27 -3.63 6.14 3.34
CA THR A 27 -4.46 7.04 4.15
C THR A 27 -3.62 7.66 5.24
N ALA A 28 -3.77 8.98 5.43
CA ALA A 28 -3.15 9.70 6.54
C ALA A 28 -4.22 10.27 7.47
N ILE A 29 -4.07 10.04 8.78
CA ILE A 29 -4.97 10.55 9.81
C ILE A 29 -4.14 11.34 10.81
N PHE A 30 -4.55 12.58 11.06
CA PHE A 30 -3.94 13.44 12.05
C PHE A 30 -4.77 13.45 13.34
N VAL A 31 -4.14 13.10 14.47
CA VAL A 31 -4.77 13.06 15.79
C VAL A 31 -3.84 13.68 16.82
N GLY A 32 -4.24 14.79 17.45
CA GLY A 32 -3.38 15.49 18.41
C GLY A 32 -2.16 16.09 17.72
N ASN A 33 -0.95 15.64 18.06
CA ASN A 33 0.28 15.92 17.31
C ASN A 33 0.83 14.68 16.59
N HIS A 34 0.04 13.63 16.37
CA HIS A 34 0.50 12.40 15.71
C HIS A 34 -0.14 12.26 14.33
N LEU A 35 0.69 11.87 13.36
CA LEU A 35 0.31 11.48 12.02
C LEU A 35 0.35 9.95 11.92
N TYR A 36 -0.77 9.33 11.60
CA TYR A 36 -0.88 7.90 11.34
C TYR A 36 -1.05 7.68 9.84
N VAL A 37 -0.15 6.91 9.24
CA VAL A 37 -0.22 6.51 7.84
C VAL A 37 -0.55 5.03 7.77
N ALA A 38 -1.65 4.69 7.10
CA ALA A 38 -2.07 3.32 6.82
C ALA A 38 -1.95 3.03 5.33
N ASN A 39 -1.20 1.99 4.94
CA ASN A 39 -0.97 1.64 3.54
C ASN A 39 -1.45 0.22 3.19
N VAL A 40 -2.09 0.09 2.02
CA VAL A 40 -2.40 -1.17 1.33
C VAL A 40 -2.05 -0.98 -0.15
N GLY A 41 -1.24 -1.88 -0.71
CA GLY A 41 -0.76 -1.80 -2.08
C GLY A 41 0.56 -1.05 -2.23
N ASP A 42 0.82 -0.51 -3.41
CA ASP A 42 2.08 0.11 -3.81
C ASP A 42 1.96 1.61 -4.13
N SER A 43 0.88 2.23 -3.67
CA SER A 43 0.92 3.66 -3.37
C SER A 43 1.84 3.91 -2.17
N ARG A 44 2.39 5.12 -2.07
CA ARG A 44 3.36 5.46 -1.03
C ARG A 44 3.11 6.82 -0.42
N ALA A 45 3.36 6.89 0.88
CA ALA A 45 3.39 8.08 1.70
C ALA A 45 4.84 8.46 2.04
N VAL A 46 5.21 9.70 1.81
CA VAL A 46 6.53 10.25 2.15
C VAL A 46 6.36 11.61 2.79
N ILE A 47 7.00 11.84 3.93
CA ILE A 47 7.09 13.18 4.54
C ILE A 47 8.42 13.83 4.18
N SER A 48 8.45 15.15 4.19
CA SER A 48 9.70 15.90 4.35
C SER A 48 9.81 16.39 5.79
N LYS A 49 10.94 16.07 6.43
CA LYS A 49 11.26 16.48 7.79
C LYS A 49 12.71 16.95 7.86
N ALA A 50 12.92 18.20 8.29
CA ALA A 50 14.22 18.88 8.29
C ALA A 50 14.96 18.76 6.94
N GLY A 51 14.24 18.95 5.83
CA GLY A 51 14.77 18.84 4.47
C GLY A 51 15.12 17.41 4.02
N LYS A 52 14.69 16.37 4.76
CA LYS A 52 14.90 14.97 4.42
C LYS A 52 13.58 14.27 4.11
N ALA A 53 13.56 13.52 3.02
CA ALA A 53 12.46 12.63 2.71
C ALA A 53 12.50 11.38 3.61
N ILE A 54 11.38 11.08 4.27
CA ILE A 54 11.19 9.90 5.11
C ILE A 54 9.93 9.19 4.63
N ALA A 55 10.06 7.93 4.19
CA ALA A 55 8.91 7.12 3.83
C ALA A 55 8.13 6.74 5.09
N LEU A 56 6.81 6.93 5.07
CA LEU A 56 5.89 6.51 6.12
C LEU A 56 5.08 5.26 5.71
N SER A 57 5.50 4.59 4.65
CA SER A 57 4.90 3.35 4.16
C SER A 57 5.90 2.62 3.28
N ASP A 58 5.85 1.30 3.32
CA ASP A 58 6.56 0.45 2.37
C ASP A 58 5.59 -0.10 1.32
N ASP A 59 6.06 -0.21 0.09
CA ASP A 59 5.26 -0.77 -1.00
C ASP A 59 5.03 -2.26 -0.77
N HIS A 60 3.78 -2.70 -0.90
CA HIS A 60 3.41 -4.11 -0.80
C HIS A 60 3.67 -4.83 -2.13
N LYS A 61 4.95 -5.14 -2.40
CA LYS A 61 5.36 -5.87 -3.60
C LYS A 61 5.42 -7.39 -3.35
N PRO A 62 5.04 -8.24 -4.33
CA PRO A 62 4.99 -9.69 -4.12
C PRO A 62 6.33 -10.36 -3.80
N ASP A 63 7.46 -9.72 -4.08
CA ASP A 63 8.81 -10.21 -3.75
C ASP A 63 9.38 -9.66 -2.44
N ARG A 64 8.65 -8.77 -1.74
CA ARG A 64 8.98 -8.41 -0.36
C ARG A 64 8.92 -9.66 0.50
N SER A 65 9.97 -9.92 1.28
CA SER A 65 10.21 -11.26 1.84
C SER A 65 9.08 -11.77 2.73
N ASP A 66 8.54 -10.89 3.58
CA ASP A 66 7.40 -11.16 4.47
C ASP A 66 6.10 -11.37 3.70
N GLU A 67 5.85 -10.57 2.67
CA GLU A 67 4.65 -10.70 1.82
C GLU A 67 4.68 -11.98 1.01
N ARG A 68 5.83 -12.32 0.44
CA ARG A 68 6.04 -13.57 -0.28
C ARG A 68 5.80 -14.77 0.62
N GLU A 69 6.40 -14.76 1.81
CA GLU A 69 6.21 -15.82 2.80
C GLU A 69 4.72 -15.95 3.18
N ARG A 70 4.03 -14.83 3.44
CA ARG A 70 2.58 -14.82 3.74
C ARG A 70 1.76 -15.44 2.60
N ILE A 71 2.05 -15.07 1.35
CA ILE A 71 1.36 -15.58 0.17
C ILE A 71 1.59 -17.09 0.01
N GLU A 72 2.84 -17.54 0.06
CA GLU A 72 3.21 -18.94 -0.13
C GLU A 72 2.68 -19.83 1.02
N ASN A 73 2.71 -19.35 2.26
CA ASN A 73 2.12 -20.05 3.40
C ASN A 73 0.59 -20.18 3.31
N ALA A 74 -0.08 -19.25 2.63
CA ALA A 74 -1.51 -19.35 2.33
C ALA A 74 -1.82 -20.29 1.14
N GLY A 75 -0.81 -20.89 0.50
CA GLY A 75 -0.95 -21.74 -0.68
C GLY A 75 -0.99 -20.98 -2.01
N GLY A 76 -0.70 -19.68 -1.99
CA GLY A 76 -0.56 -18.86 -3.18
C GLY A 76 0.79 -19.05 -3.87
N VAL A 77 0.94 -18.46 -5.05
CA VAL A 77 2.17 -18.53 -5.84
C VAL A 77 2.62 -17.13 -6.24
N VAL A 78 3.91 -16.84 -6.08
CA VAL A 78 4.54 -15.63 -6.60
C VAL A 78 5.36 -15.99 -7.84
N THR A 79 5.10 -15.32 -8.97
CA THR A 79 5.76 -15.59 -10.26
C THR A 79 6.34 -14.31 -10.85
N PHE A 80 7.51 -14.42 -11.47
CA PHE A 80 8.13 -13.31 -12.20
C PHE A 80 7.75 -13.34 -13.69
N SER A 81 7.17 -12.26 -14.20
CA SER A 81 6.88 -12.06 -15.63
C SER A 81 7.01 -10.57 -15.98
N GLY A 82 8.26 -10.11 -16.11
CA GLY A 82 8.61 -8.69 -16.26
C GLY A 82 8.53 -7.90 -14.95
N THR A 83 7.61 -8.27 -14.06
CA THR A 83 7.53 -7.88 -12.65
C THR A 83 7.02 -9.06 -11.82
N TRP A 84 7.23 -9.04 -10.51
CA TRP A 84 6.71 -10.05 -9.60
C TRP A 84 5.20 -9.92 -9.43
N ARG A 85 4.49 -11.05 -9.49
CA ARG A 85 3.03 -11.09 -9.46
C ARG A 85 2.49 -12.19 -8.58
N VAL A 86 1.42 -11.90 -7.84
CA VAL A 86 0.61 -12.91 -7.12
C VAL A 86 -0.26 -13.65 -8.14
N GLY A 87 -0.19 -14.98 -8.14
CA GLY A 87 -0.91 -15.84 -9.09
C GLY A 87 -0.56 -15.59 -10.56
N GLY A 88 0.54 -14.88 -10.85
CA GLY A 88 0.87 -14.41 -12.20
C GLY A 88 0.01 -13.23 -12.70
N VAL A 89 -0.89 -12.69 -11.87
CA VAL A 89 -1.87 -11.67 -12.27
C VAL A 89 -1.52 -10.29 -11.71
N LEU A 90 -1.52 -10.12 -10.38
CA LEU A 90 -1.44 -8.81 -9.74
C LEU A 90 -0.02 -8.46 -9.27
N ALA A 91 0.47 -7.26 -9.59
CA ALA A 91 1.84 -6.82 -9.31
C ALA A 91 2.05 -6.21 -7.90
N MET A 92 1.08 -6.42 -7.00
CA MET A 92 1.10 -6.00 -5.61
C MET A 92 0.54 -7.12 -4.73
N SER A 93 0.94 -7.19 -3.47
CA SER A 93 0.58 -8.28 -2.54
C SER A 93 -0.60 -7.95 -1.64
N ARG A 94 -1.00 -6.66 -1.56
CA ARG A 94 -2.14 -6.19 -0.76
C ARG A 94 -2.99 -5.24 -1.58
N ALA A 95 -4.31 -5.40 -1.48
CA ALA A 95 -5.29 -4.56 -2.16
C ALA A 95 -6.70 -4.78 -1.57
N PHE A 96 -7.54 -3.77 -1.69
CA PHE A 96 -8.99 -3.92 -1.61
C PHE A 96 -9.51 -4.59 -2.88
N GLY A 97 -10.59 -5.35 -2.79
CA GLY A 97 -11.19 -6.00 -3.95
C GLY A 97 -10.43 -7.25 -4.38
N ASP A 98 -10.09 -7.40 -5.67
CA ASP A 98 -9.29 -8.51 -6.20
C ASP A 98 -9.80 -9.91 -5.76
N ARG A 99 -11.13 -10.11 -5.84
CA ARG A 99 -11.83 -11.27 -5.27
C ARG A 99 -11.18 -12.62 -5.59
N LEU A 100 -10.77 -12.84 -6.83
CA LEU A 100 -10.20 -14.13 -7.27
C LEU A 100 -8.82 -14.41 -6.68
N LEU A 101 -8.13 -13.38 -6.18
CA LEU A 101 -6.82 -13.50 -5.55
C LEU A 101 -6.94 -13.55 -4.02
N LYS A 102 -8.14 -13.48 -3.45
CA LYS A 102 -8.36 -13.79 -2.03
C LYS A 102 -8.21 -15.32 -1.82
N PRO A 103 -7.54 -15.78 -0.75
CA PRO A 103 -7.02 -15.00 0.39
C PRO A 103 -5.56 -14.51 0.24
N PHE A 104 -4.93 -14.70 -0.92
CA PHE A 104 -3.51 -14.38 -1.13
C PHE A 104 -3.22 -12.89 -1.14
N VAL A 105 -4.15 -12.05 -1.63
CA VAL A 105 -4.06 -10.59 -1.60
C VAL A 105 -4.91 -10.06 -0.45
N VAL A 106 -4.30 -9.47 0.59
CA VAL A 106 -5.04 -9.02 1.78
C VAL A 106 -5.27 -7.52 1.77
N ALA A 107 -6.33 -7.06 2.44
CA ALA A 107 -6.60 -5.62 2.64
C ALA A 107 -6.15 -5.14 4.04
N GLU A 108 -5.34 -5.93 4.75
CA GLU A 108 -4.81 -5.52 6.05
C GLU A 108 -3.70 -4.47 5.87
N PRO A 109 -3.84 -3.27 6.45
CA PRO A 109 -2.86 -2.20 6.27
C PRO A 109 -1.65 -2.40 7.17
N GLU A 110 -0.51 -1.94 6.69
CA GLU A 110 0.60 -1.55 7.56
C GLU A 110 0.39 -0.11 8.02
N ILE A 111 0.60 0.13 9.32
CA ILE A 111 0.40 1.43 9.94
C ILE A 111 1.73 1.92 10.50
N GLN A 112 2.13 3.12 10.11
CA GLN A 112 3.25 3.85 10.71
C GLN A 112 2.75 5.11 11.42
N GLU A 113 3.41 5.45 12.52
CA GLU A 113 3.12 6.62 13.34
C GLU A 113 4.31 7.58 13.29
N GLN A 114 4.01 8.88 13.12
CA GLN A 114 5.00 9.95 13.15
C GLN A 114 4.50 11.07 14.07
N GLU A 115 5.30 11.44 15.07
CA GLU A 115 5.07 12.66 15.83
C GLU A 115 5.37 13.90 14.97
N ILE A 116 4.44 14.86 14.96
CA ILE A 116 4.58 16.13 14.29
C ILE A 116 5.28 17.12 15.21
N ASP A 117 6.35 17.72 14.70
CA ASP A 117 7.10 18.82 15.28
C ASP A 117 7.33 19.91 14.23
N ASP A 118 8.03 20.98 14.63
CA ASP A 118 8.30 22.14 13.78
C ASP A 118 9.25 21.81 12.59
N GLU A 119 9.83 20.61 12.55
CA GLU A 119 10.70 20.16 11.46
C GLU A 119 9.91 19.47 10.34
N LEU A 120 8.66 19.06 10.57
CA LEU A 120 7.83 18.42 9.54
C LEU A 120 7.26 19.48 8.59
N GLU A 121 7.65 19.38 7.31
CA GLU A 121 7.35 20.41 6.30
C GLU A 121 6.07 20.07 5.51
N TYR A 122 5.96 18.84 5.03
CA TYR A 122 4.80 18.37 4.26
C TYR A 122 4.74 16.84 4.19
N LEU A 123 3.56 16.34 3.85
CA LEU A 123 3.27 14.94 3.52
C LEU A 123 2.88 14.85 2.04
N ILE A 124 3.39 13.85 1.36
CA ILE A 124 3.02 13.48 -0.01
C ILE A 124 2.42 12.09 0.01
N LEU A 125 1.19 11.99 -0.50
CA LEU A 125 0.51 10.74 -0.79
C LEU A 125 0.37 10.65 -2.31
N ALA A 126 0.94 9.61 -2.92
CA ALA A 126 0.82 9.42 -4.36
C ALA A 126 0.80 7.93 -4.73
N SER A 127 0.24 7.64 -5.90
CA SER A 127 0.29 6.31 -6.51
C SER A 127 1.68 6.03 -7.10
N ASP A 128 1.90 4.77 -7.47
CA ASP A 128 3.08 4.28 -8.18
C ASP A 128 3.45 5.11 -9.42
N GLY A 129 2.47 5.68 -10.14
CA GLY A 129 2.74 6.56 -11.29
C GLY A 129 3.67 7.76 -11.02
N LEU A 130 3.79 8.24 -9.78
CA LEU A 130 4.83 9.18 -9.37
C LEU A 130 6.12 8.45 -8.96
N TRP A 131 5.99 7.45 -8.10
CA TRP A 131 7.11 6.78 -7.43
C TRP A 131 7.94 5.87 -8.33
N ASP A 132 7.39 5.46 -9.48
CA ASP A 132 8.11 4.71 -10.51
C ASP A 132 9.19 5.54 -11.21
N VAL A 133 9.10 6.88 -11.16
CA VAL A 133 10.02 7.80 -11.84
C VAL A 133 10.69 8.81 -10.91
N VAL A 134 10.21 8.95 -9.66
CA VAL A 134 10.76 9.86 -8.64
C VAL A 134 11.17 9.06 -7.41
N SER A 135 12.45 9.14 -7.03
CA SER A 135 12.93 8.55 -5.77
C SER A 135 12.52 9.42 -4.58
N ASN A 136 12.36 8.82 -3.40
CA ASN A 136 12.00 9.54 -2.18
C ASN A 136 12.94 10.75 -1.95
N GLU A 137 14.25 10.56 -2.09
CA GLU A 137 15.30 11.58 -1.85
C GLU A 137 15.26 12.72 -2.86
N SER A 138 14.75 12.48 -4.07
CA SER A 138 14.59 13.53 -5.08
C SER A 138 13.35 14.40 -4.85
N THR A 139 12.44 13.95 -3.99
CA THR A 139 11.14 14.60 -3.77
C THR A 139 11.27 16.02 -3.20
N PRO A 140 12.16 16.30 -2.22
CA PRO A 140 12.36 17.66 -1.71
C PRO A 140 12.95 18.66 -2.72
N LEU A 141 13.46 18.21 -3.87
CA LEU A 141 14.04 19.09 -4.88
C LEU A 141 13.02 19.58 -5.93
N HIS A 142 11.81 19.01 -5.96
CA HIS A 142 10.83 19.23 -7.03
C HIS A 142 9.55 19.95 -6.57
N LEU A 143 9.46 20.33 -5.29
CA LEU A 143 8.34 21.06 -4.68
C LEU A 143 8.86 22.30 -3.96
#